data_AF-A0A2P4XPL1-F1
#
_entry.id   AF-A0A2P4XPL1-F1
#
_cell.length_a   1.000
_cell.length_b   1.000
_cell.length_c   1.000
_cell.angle_alpha   90.00
_cell.angle_beta   90.00
_cell.angle_gamma   90.00
#
_symmetry.space_group_name_H-M   'P 1'
#
loop_
_entity.id
_entity.type
_entity.pdbx_description
1 polymer ?
#
loop_
_entity_poly.entity_id
_entity_poly.type
_entity_poly.pdbx_seq_one_letter_code
_entity_poly.pdbx_strand_id
1 'polypeptide(L)'
;MGRDQGAKYTLVGEDETSRETLGTRRRLGKRMAVVASIALCDADRLVPLIEEGKGFMLKTYPLLIEDGGDLVVSWEGQASYTLTSRDYLTLSCGPTTGDGDYLLKKGVKDSDATDHSVRFSELYMMRCNYTAVYFNYDEKSDKFKAIAKVQAAMKEPIETPKHGHLSLTDDETAMAILFNSGTSKTPMVKYGENPQDLKFHAEGTTTTYGADDLCHEPANVLGQRAFRDPGFMHTVIMTDLKPDTYYYYQYGHEEHALSRVRRFKSRPPKSSKYANFIAYADMGAYVEPGSASTAGRVYEDVMGGGYDSFLLHFGDISYARSVGYIWDQFFHLIEPYANFIAYADMGAPW
;
A
#
# COMPACT_ATOMS: atom_id res chain seq x y z
N MET A 1 -0.17 36.63 18.83
CA MET A 1 -0.04 36.08 17.47
C MET A 1 0.78 34.81 17.56
N GLY A 2 0.11 33.71 17.89
CA GLY A 2 0.73 32.41 18.18
C GLY A 2 1.01 31.63 16.90
N ARG A 3 2.18 30.99 16.87
CA ARG A 3 2.59 30.02 15.85
C ARG A 3 1.79 28.74 16.04
N ASP A 4 1.17 28.26 14.97
CA ASP A 4 0.58 26.94 14.93
C ASP A 4 1.63 25.99 14.31
N GLN A 5 2.10 25.01 15.09
CA GLN A 5 2.96 23.95 14.62
C GLN A 5 2.06 22.76 14.30
N GLY A 6 1.86 22.49 13.01
CA GLY A 6 1.15 21.29 12.55
C GLY A 6 1.90 20.04 12.98
N ALA A 7 1.34 19.32 13.96
CA ALA A 7 1.78 17.99 14.32
C ALA A 7 1.40 17.03 13.18
N LYS A 8 2.40 16.35 12.61
CA LYS A 8 2.18 15.23 11.69
C LYS A 8 1.75 14.02 12.53
N TYR A 9 0.57 13.48 12.27
CA TYR A 9 0.12 12.23 12.87
C TYR A 9 0.67 11.06 12.05
N THR A 10 1.61 10.31 12.63
CA THR A 10 1.97 8.97 12.15
C THR A 10 1.28 7.97 13.06
N LEU A 11 0.35 7.18 12.53
CA LEU A 11 -0.29 6.08 13.27
C LEU A 11 0.73 4.94 13.42
N VAL A 12 1.47 4.96 14.53
CA VAL A 12 2.33 3.84 14.94
C VAL A 12 1.57 3.05 16.00
N GLY A 13 1.18 1.82 15.69
CA GLY A 13 0.68 0.89 16.71
C GLY A 13 1.85 0.39 17.54
N GLU A 14 1.92 0.77 18.82
CA GLU A 14 2.90 0.24 19.77
C GLU A 14 2.41 -1.08 20.38
N ASP A 15 3.31 -2.07 20.43
CA ASP A 15 3.16 -3.39 21.06
C ASP A 15 3.30 -3.26 22.60
N GLU A 16 2.27 -3.62 23.36
CA GLU A 16 2.42 -3.92 24.79
C GLU A 16 2.82 -5.39 24.98
N THR A 17 4.11 -5.67 25.11
CA THR A 17 4.58 -6.95 25.67
C THR A 17 4.80 -6.83 27.18
N SER A 18 4.01 -7.58 27.93
CA SER A 18 4.04 -7.74 29.38
C SER A 18 5.41 -8.18 29.91
N ARG A 19 5.88 -7.49 30.95
CA ARG A 19 7.03 -7.87 31.80
C ARG A 19 6.60 -8.91 32.84
N GLU A 20 7.29 -10.04 32.92
CA GLU A 20 7.41 -10.81 34.17
C GLU A 20 8.84 -11.32 34.39
N THR A 21 9.21 -11.31 35.68
CA THR A 21 10.56 -11.48 36.25
C THR A 21 10.86 -12.91 36.70
N LEU A 22 12.12 -13.32 36.45
CA LEU A 22 13.00 -14.23 37.20
C LEU A 22 12.48 -15.56 37.78
N GLY A 23 13.13 -16.68 37.38
CA GLY A 23 13.22 -17.86 38.26
C GLY A 23 13.72 -19.18 37.69
N THR A 24 15.04 -19.39 37.80
CA THR A 24 15.71 -20.70 38.06
C THR A 24 16.20 -21.58 36.89
N ARG A 25 17.52 -21.81 36.90
CA ARG A 25 18.31 -22.72 36.07
C ARG A 25 17.97 -24.20 36.29
N ARG A 26 17.88 -24.98 35.21
CA ARG A 26 18.36 -26.37 35.13
C ARG A 26 18.92 -26.67 33.73
N ARG A 27 20.18 -27.12 33.69
CA ARG A 27 20.84 -27.70 32.50
C ARG A 27 20.51 -29.19 32.45
N LEU A 28 20.16 -29.72 31.27
CA LEU A 28 20.74 -30.97 30.74
C LEU A 28 20.35 -31.18 29.26
N GLY A 29 21.37 -31.38 28.41
CA GLY A 29 21.43 -32.53 27.51
C GLY A 29 20.80 -32.49 26.11
N LYS A 30 21.71 -32.43 25.12
CA LYS A 30 21.71 -33.13 23.81
C LYS A 30 20.86 -32.58 22.64
N ARG A 31 21.60 -31.89 21.75
CA ARG A 31 21.66 -32.04 20.28
C ARG A 31 20.41 -32.63 19.59
N MET A 32 19.67 -31.75 18.94
CA MET A 32 19.03 -32.03 17.65
C MET A 32 19.46 -30.91 16.70
N ALA A 33 20.23 -31.27 15.68
CA ALA A 33 20.54 -30.37 14.58
C ALA A 33 19.29 -30.29 13.71
N VAL A 34 18.53 -29.21 13.85
CA VAL A 34 17.51 -28.84 12.86
C VAL A 34 18.27 -28.20 11.71
N VAL A 35 18.29 -28.89 10.58
CA VAL A 35 18.71 -28.33 9.29
C VAL A 35 17.66 -27.27 8.95
N ALA A 36 17.95 -26.02 9.28
CA ALA A 36 17.22 -24.89 8.74
C ALA A 36 17.60 -24.79 7.26
N SER A 37 16.73 -25.33 6.40
CA SER A 37 16.72 -24.99 4.98
C SER A 37 16.34 -23.52 4.89
N ILE A 38 17.35 -22.65 4.95
CA ILE A 38 17.22 -21.25 4.53
C ILE A 38 16.92 -21.33 3.03
N ALA A 39 15.68 -21.06 2.66
CA ALA A 39 15.33 -20.77 1.28
C ALA A 39 16.14 -19.54 0.87
N LEU A 40 17.25 -19.77 0.16
CA LEU A 40 17.98 -18.77 -0.58
C LEU A 40 17.10 -18.32 -1.75
N CYS A 41 16.20 -17.38 -1.49
CA CYS A 41 15.45 -16.67 -2.50
C CYS A 41 15.35 -15.20 -2.08
N ASP A 42 16.48 -14.50 -1.98
CA ASP A 42 16.48 -13.05 -1.78
C ASP A 42 17.75 -12.34 -2.31
N ALA A 43 18.63 -13.04 -3.04
CA ALA A 43 19.87 -12.43 -3.56
C ALA A 43 19.70 -11.77 -4.95
N ASP A 44 18.62 -12.05 -5.68
CA ASP A 44 18.43 -11.57 -7.06
C ASP A 44 17.56 -10.30 -7.19
N ARG A 45 17.05 -9.75 -6.07
CA ARG A 45 16.21 -8.53 -6.10
C ARG A 45 17.00 -7.21 -6.07
N LEU A 46 18.32 -7.25 -5.97
CA LEU A 46 19.17 -6.07 -5.83
C LEU A 46 20.28 -6.02 -6.88
N VAL A 47 19.89 -5.73 -8.12
CA VAL A 47 20.83 -5.11 -9.06
C VAL A 47 20.19 -3.80 -9.54
N PRO A 48 20.60 -2.64 -9.01
CA PRO A 48 20.26 -1.38 -9.68
C PRO A 48 20.79 -1.49 -11.11
N LEU A 49 19.90 -1.36 -12.09
CA LEU A 49 20.28 -1.18 -13.49
C LEU A 49 20.99 0.18 -13.59
N ILE A 50 22.32 0.16 -13.44
CA ILE A 50 23.20 1.29 -13.68
C ILE A 50 23.42 1.36 -15.20
N GLU A 51 22.76 2.29 -15.87
CA GLU A 51 23.25 2.70 -17.18
C GLU A 51 24.40 3.70 -16.97
N GLU A 52 25.55 3.40 -17.56
CA GLU A 52 26.80 4.16 -17.48
C GLU A 52 26.65 5.55 -18.12
N GLY A 53 26.11 6.50 -17.36
CA GLY A 53 26.44 7.92 -17.54
C GLY A 53 27.88 8.12 -17.07
N LYS A 54 28.78 8.53 -17.96
CA LYS A 54 30.22 8.79 -17.68
C LYS A 54 30.40 9.60 -16.38
N GLY A 55 30.59 8.92 -15.25
CA GLY A 55 30.87 9.51 -13.95
C GLY A 55 29.71 10.17 -13.20
N PHE A 56 28.47 10.23 -13.71
CA PHE A 56 27.32 10.80 -12.99
C PHE A 56 26.33 9.70 -12.61
N MET A 57 26.11 9.51 -11.31
CA MET A 57 25.32 8.38 -10.80
C MET A 57 24.24 8.85 -9.83
N LEU A 58 23.08 8.18 -9.88
CA LEU A 58 22.01 8.37 -8.91
C LEU A 58 22.06 7.27 -7.84
N LYS A 59 21.70 7.64 -6.61
CA LYS A 59 21.53 6.75 -5.47
C LYS A 59 20.16 7.00 -4.83
N THR A 60 19.65 5.98 -4.16
CA THR A 60 18.37 6.04 -3.46
C THR A 60 18.54 5.76 -1.98
N TYR A 61 17.77 6.48 -1.16
CA TYR A 61 17.60 6.18 0.26
C TYR A 61 16.12 6.33 0.65
N PRO A 62 15.51 5.33 1.28
CA PRO A 62 16.04 3.99 1.53
C PRO A 62 16.25 3.20 0.22
N LEU A 63 16.96 2.07 0.28
CA LEU A 63 17.11 1.16 -0.86
C LEU A 63 15.80 0.45 -1.21
N LEU A 64 15.00 0.18 -0.18
CA LEU A 64 13.69 -0.45 -0.27
C LEU A 64 12.66 0.47 0.38
N ILE A 65 11.59 0.78 -0.35
CA ILE A 65 10.58 1.76 0.03
C ILE A 65 9.49 1.07 0.87
N GLU A 66 9.17 1.64 2.03
CA GLU A 66 7.99 1.22 2.79
C GLU A 66 6.74 1.78 2.12
N ASP A 67 5.63 1.04 2.18
CA ASP A 67 4.35 1.48 1.63
C ASP A 67 3.84 2.74 2.36
N GLY A 68 3.63 3.82 1.60
CA GLY A 68 3.36 5.16 2.13
C GLY A 68 4.62 5.96 2.50
N GLY A 69 5.81 5.42 2.25
CA GLY A 69 7.10 6.00 2.64
C GLY A 69 7.67 7.01 1.63
N ASP A 70 8.80 7.61 2.03
CA ASP A 70 9.56 8.55 1.20
C ASP A 70 10.69 7.84 0.42
N LEU A 71 11.05 8.40 -0.74
CA LEU A 71 12.26 8.08 -1.49
C LEU A 71 13.09 9.35 -1.70
N VAL A 72 14.29 9.37 -1.16
CA VAL A 72 15.29 10.39 -1.45
C VAL A 72 16.18 9.89 -2.58
N VAL A 73 16.24 10.65 -3.67
CA VAL A 73 17.16 10.40 -4.79
C VAL A 73 18.28 11.41 -4.71
N SER A 74 19.51 10.93 -4.53
CA SER A 74 20.71 11.76 -4.53
C SER A 74 21.57 11.48 -5.76
N TRP A 75 22.47 12.40 -6.08
CA TRP A 75 23.39 12.25 -7.20
C TRP A 75 24.82 12.60 -6.80
N GLU A 76 25.77 11.92 -7.44
CA GLU A 76 27.20 12.16 -7.26
C GLU A 76 27.95 12.06 -8.58
N GLY A 77 29.17 12.62 -8.56
CA GLY A 77 30.09 12.63 -9.67
C GLY A 77 29.82 13.72 -10.71
N GLN A 78 30.45 13.62 -11.87
CA GLN A 78 30.55 14.72 -12.82
C GLN A 78 29.63 14.51 -14.02
N ALA A 79 28.64 15.38 -14.18
CA ALA A 79 27.81 15.40 -15.37
C ALA A 79 28.60 15.85 -16.61
N SER A 80 28.18 15.37 -17.79
CA SER A 80 28.79 15.75 -19.07
C SER A 80 28.61 17.24 -19.41
N TYR A 81 27.60 17.88 -18.81
CA TYR A 81 27.34 19.31 -18.90
C TYR A 81 27.15 19.87 -17.49
N THR A 82 27.31 21.18 -17.33
CA THR A 82 27.10 21.86 -16.05
C THR A 82 25.66 21.65 -15.58
N LEU A 83 25.50 21.20 -14.34
CA LEU A 83 24.19 21.10 -13.72
C LEU A 83 23.58 22.50 -13.58
N THR A 84 22.29 22.62 -13.84
CA THR A 84 21.59 23.91 -13.82
C THR A 84 20.45 23.90 -12.82
N SER A 85 19.97 25.09 -12.44
CA SER A 85 18.76 25.21 -11.62
C SER A 85 17.48 24.78 -12.35
N ARG A 86 17.53 24.55 -13.66
CA ARG A 86 16.41 24.06 -14.47
C ARG A 86 16.32 22.54 -14.50
N ASP A 87 17.36 21.86 -14.03
CA ASP A 87 17.41 20.40 -14.00
C ASP A 87 16.29 19.84 -13.12
N TYR A 88 15.85 18.63 -13.44
CA TYR A 88 14.77 17.98 -12.70
C TYR A 88 14.93 16.47 -12.71
N LEU A 89 14.23 15.84 -11.77
CA LEU A 89 14.05 14.40 -11.73
C LEU A 89 12.59 14.06 -11.98
N THR A 90 12.36 12.97 -12.70
CA THR A 90 11.04 12.34 -12.81
C THR A 90 11.02 11.03 -12.05
N LEU A 91 9.85 10.67 -11.53
CA LEU A 91 9.58 9.35 -10.96
C LEU A 91 8.46 8.69 -11.74
N SER A 92 8.64 7.42 -12.10
CA SER A 92 7.61 6.54 -12.67
C SER A 92 7.56 5.23 -11.90
N CYS A 93 6.48 4.47 -12.05
CA CYS A 93 6.36 3.12 -11.51
C CYS A 93 5.81 2.17 -12.58
N GLY A 94 6.62 1.17 -12.95
CA GLY A 94 6.33 0.30 -14.09
C GLY A 94 6.73 0.92 -15.44
N PRO A 95 6.19 0.41 -16.56
CA PRO A 95 6.56 0.88 -17.90
C PRO A 95 6.05 2.30 -18.18
N THR A 96 6.79 3.03 -19.00
CA THR A 96 6.43 4.36 -19.52
C THR A 96 6.15 4.27 -21.01
N THR A 97 5.20 5.06 -21.51
CA THR A 97 4.76 5.06 -22.92
C THR A 97 5.59 5.96 -23.84
N GLY A 98 6.43 6.83 -23.28
CA GLY A 98 7.32 7.68 -24.06
C GLY A 98 7.86 8.86 -23.24
N ASP A 99 8.43 9.83 -23.94
CA ASP A 99 8.93 11.05 -23.32
C ASP A 99 7.79 11.83 -22.66
N GLY A 100 8.01 12.26 -21.41
CA GLY A 100 7.03 13.02 -20.64
C GLY A 100 6.00 12.18 -19.88
N ASP A 101 6.05 10.86 -20.00
CA ASP A 101 5.20 9.95 -19.20
C ASP A 101 5.84 9.64 -17.85
N TYR A 102 5.47 10.41 -16.83
CA TYR A 102 5.96 10.26 -15.45
C TYR A 102 4.85 10.49 -14.42
N LEU A 103 4.99 9.84 -13.27
CA LEU A 103 4.09 10.01 -12.13
C LEU A 103 4.33 11.36 -11.45
N LEU A 104 5.58 11.62 -11.07
CA LEU A 104 6.01 12.83 -10.38
C LEU A 104 7.19 13.50 -11.08
N LYS A 105 7.29 14.82 -10.94
CA LYS A 105 8.43 15.62 -11.39
C LYS A 105 8.83 16.57 -10.26
N LYS A 106 10.12 16.61 -9.96
CA LYS A 106 10.72 17.45 -8.92
C LYS A 106 11.89 18.24 -9.49
N GLY A 107 11.87 19.56 -9.31
CA GLY A 107 13.00 20.42 -9.64
C GLY A 107 14.13 20.26 -8.63
N VAL A 108 15.38 20.43 -9.08
CA VAL A 108 16.56 20.36 -8.17
C VAL A 108 16.66 21.56 -7.21
N LYS A 109 15.73 22.51 -7.30
CA LYS A 109 15.60 23.68 -6.41
C LYS A 109 14.21 23.80 -5.77
N ASP A 110 13.42 22.72 -5.79
CA ASP A 110 12.16 22.66 -5.04
C ASP A 110 12.43 22.80 -3.54
N SER A 111 11.41 23.19 -2.77
CA SER A 111 11.57 23.54 -1.34
C SER A 111 12.09 22.41 -0.45
N ASP A 112 11.87 21.16 -0.85
CA ASP A 112 12.31 19.93 -0.18
C ASP A 112 13.58 19.31 -0.80
N ALA A 113 14.22 20.00 -1.74
CA ALA A 113 15.49 19.61 -2.35
C ALA A 113 16.70 20.10 -1.55
N THR A 114 17.83 19.41 -1.73
CA THR A 114 19.16 19.88 -1.32
C THR A 114 20.01 20.14 -2.56
N ASP A 115 21.26 20.59 -2.38
CA ASP A 115 22.19 20.75 -3.52
C ASP A 115 22.51 19.43 -4.24
N HIS A 116 22.24 18.27 -3.62
CA HIS A 116 22.57 16.95 -4.15
C HIS A 116 21.45 15.92 -4.04
N SER A 117 20.22 16.31 -3.70
CA SER A 117 19.10 15.37 -3.60
C SER A 117 17.74 16.01 -3.78
N VAL A 118 16.77 15.20 -4.19
CA VAL A 118 15.34 15.51 -4.13
C VAL A 118 14.60 14.42 -3.37
N ARG A 119 13.45 14.77 -2.78
CA ARG A 119 12.56 13.84 -2.10
C ARG A 119 11.28 13.64 -2.90
N PHE A 120 10.90 12.39 -3.09
CA PHE A 120 9.55 11.98 -3.46
C PHE A 120 8.89 11.39 -2.22
N SER A 121 7.77 11.96 -1.81
CA SER A 121 7.05 11.53 -0.62
C SER A 121 5.82 10.71 -0.96
N GLU A 122 5.34 9.93 0.01
CA GLU A 122 4.07 9.21 -0.08
C GLU A 122 4.02 8.25 -1.29
N LEU A 123 5.01 7.36 -1.36
CA LEU A 123 5.09 6.34 -2.39
C LEU A 123 4.40 5.05 -1.93
N TYR A 124 3.42 4.61 -2.70
CA TYR A 124 2.55 3.50 -2.33
C TYR A 124 2.94 2.19 -3.02
N MET A 125 2.53 1.06 -2.44
CA MET A 125 2.67 -0.26 -3.06
C MET A 125 1.73 -0.40 -4.27
N MET A 126 2.25 -0.02 -5.43
CA MET A 126 1.53 -0.12 -6.69
C MET A 126 1.91 -1.37 -7.51
N ARG A 127 2.62 -2.34 -6.90
CA ARG A 127 3.10 -3.58 -7.55
C ARG A 127 4.11 -3.35 -8.69
N CYS A 128 4.98 -2.33 -8.54
CA CYS A 128 6.08 -2.06 -9.46
C CYS A 128 7.28 -1.45 -8.73
N ASN A 129 8.43 -1.48 -9.39
CA ASN A 129 9.59 -0.71 -8.96
C ASN A 129 9.43 0.75 -9.42
N TYR A 130 9.81 1.66 -8.53
CA TYR A 130 9.91 3.07 -8.86
C TYR A 130 11.21 3.33 -9.63
N THR A 131 11.12 4.09 -10.71
CA THR A 131 12.23 4.48 -11.56
C THR A 131 12.40 5.99 -11.49
N ALA A 132 13.55 6.45 -11.00
CA ALA A 132 13.92 7.86 -11.03
C ALA A 132 14.87 8.13 -12.21
N VAL A 133 14.63 9.21 -12.94
CA VAL A 133 15.48 9.65 -14.06
C VAL A 133 15.85 11.11 -13.87
N TYR A 134 17.14 11.42 -13.98
CA TYR A 134 17.65 12.79 -13.91
C TYR A 134 17.76 13.39 -15.32
N PHE A 135 17.14 14.55 -15.49
CA PHE A 135 17.18 15.33 -16.71
C PHE A 135 18.00 16.60 -16.50
N ASN A 136 19.12 16.68 -17.20
CA ASN A 136 19.96 17.87 -17.22
C ASN A 136 19.58 18.76 -18.41
N TYR A 137 19.50 20.06 -18.16
CA TYR A 137 19.24 21.08 -19.17
C TYR A 137 20.53 21.48 -19.88
N ASP A 138 20.57 21.28 -21.20
CA ASP A 138 21.69 21.68 -22.04
C ASP A 138 21.42 23.07 -22.65
N GLU A 139 22.07 24.10 -22.10
CA GLU A 139 21.93 25.50 -22.55
C GLU A 139 22.26 25.71 -24.02
N LYS A 140 23.12 24.88 -24.62
CA LYS A 140 23.53 25.03 -26.02
C LYS A 140 22.45 24.56 -26.98
N SER A 141 21.72 23.51 -26.61
CA SER A 141 20.68 22.92 -27.45
C SER A 141 19.26 23.28 -27.03
N ASP A 142 19.09 23.98 -25.90
CA ASP A 142 17.80 24.32 -25.28
C ASP A 142 16.90 23.08 -25.10
N LYS A 143 17.51 21.98 -24.64
CA LYS A 143 16.85 20.68 -24.49
C LYS A 143 17.25 20.00 -23.19
N PHE A 144 16.33 19.21 -22.65
CA PHE A 144 16.59 18.31 -21.54
C PHE A 144 17.10 16.96 -22.06
N LYS A 145 18.10 16.41 -21.39
CA LYS A 145 18.65 15.09 -21.69
C LYS A 145 18.63 14.24 -20.43
N ALA A 146 18.12 13.02 -20.53
CA ALA A 146 18.28 12.03 -19.48
C ALA A 146 19.77 11.67 -19.37
N ILE A 147 20.35 11.84 -18.18
CA ILE A 147 21.80 11.61 -17.97
C ILE A 147 22.08 10.51 -16.94
N ALA A 148 21.11 10.13 -16.12
CA ALA A 148 21.20 8.99 -15.22
C ALA A 148 19.82 8.49 -14.80
N LYS A 149 19.77 7.21 -14.41
CA LYS A 149 18.56 6.50 -13.98
C LYS A 149 18.90 5.60 -12.79
N VAL A 150 17.96 5.45 -11.87
CA VAL A 150 18.04 4.49 -10.76
C VAL A 150 16.66 3.91 -10.47
N GLN A 151 16.61 2.70 -9.94
CA GLN A 151 15.38 2.06 -9.51
C GLN A 151 15.41 1.78 -8.00
N ALA A 152 14.24 1.89 -7.38
CA ALA A 152 14.01 1.47 -6.00
C ALA A 152 12.77 0.57 -5.96
N ALA A 153 12.91 -0.58 -5.30
CA ALA A 153 11.82 -1.52 -5.10
C ALA A 153 11.09 -1.22 -3.79
N MET A 154 9.89 -1.80 -3.65
CA MET A 154 9.21 -1.84 -2.36
C MET A 154 9.91 -2.82 -1.41
N LYS A 155 9.84 -2.54 -0.10
CA LYS A 155 10.36 -3.40 0.96
C LYS A 155 9.63 -4.73 1.03
N GLU A 156 8.32 -4.70 0.81
CA GLU A 156 7.52 -5.90 0.70
C GLU A 156 7.49 -6.40 -0.75
N PRO A 157 7.50 -7.72 -0.99
CA PRO A 157 7.24 -8.30 -2.31
C PRO A 157 5.94 -7.77 -2.94
N ILE A 158 5.89 -7.66 -4.27
CA ILE A 158 4.67 -7.21 -4.98
C ILE A 158 3.49 -8.18 -4.80
N GLU A 159 3.79 -9.42 -4.42
CA GLU A 159 2.83 -10.49 -4.11
C GLU A 159 2.24 -10.37 -2.70
N THR A 160 2.77 -9.50 -1.84
CA THR A 160 2.22 -9.26 -0.51
C THR A 160 0.79 -8.72 -0.61
N PRO A 161 -0.17 -9.29 0.14
CA PRO A 161 -1.56 -8.83 0.11
C PRO A 161 -1.67 -7.42 0.69
N LYS A 162 -2.25 -6.51 -0.07
CA LYS A 162 -2.48 -5.11 0.27
C LYS A 162 -3.92 -4.72 0.08
N HIS A 163 -4.29 -3.54 0.57
CA HIS A 163 -5.61 -2.95 0.32
C HIS A 163 -6.75 -3.81 0.89
N GLY A 164 -6.47 -4.52 1.99
CA GLY A 164 -7.44 -5.37 2.66
C GLY A 164 -8.65 -4.57 3.16
N HIS A 165 -9.84 -4.96 2.74
CA HIS A 165 -11.09 -4.39 3.24
C HIS A 165 -12.20 -5.45 3.33
N LEU A 166 -12.92 -5.43 4.45
CA LEU A 166 -14.00 -6.36 4.72
C LEU A 166 -15.30 -5.87 4.09
N SER A 167 -16.19 -6.78 3.70
CA SER A 167 -17.53 -6.44 3.22
C SER A 167 -18.56 -7.44 3.75
N LEU A 168 -19.74 -6.93 4.10
CA LEU A 168 -20.88 -7.78 4.42
C LEU A 168 -21.38 -8.44 3.14
N THR A 169 -21.85 -9.69 3.26
CA THR A 169 -22.50 -10.38 2.15
C THR A 169 -24.02 -10.41 2.36
N ASP A 170 -24.73 -10.99 1.39
CA ASP A 170 -26.16 -11.30 1.51
C ASP A 170 -26.44 -12.39 2.57
N ASP A 171 -25.44 -13.22 2.90
CA ASP A 171 -25.52 -14.19 3.99
C ASP A 171 -25.10 -13.54 5.31
N GLU A 172 -26.01 -13.52 6.27
CA GLU A 172 -25.78 -12.93 7.60
C GLU A 172 -24.72 -13.65 8.43
N THR A 173 -24.39 -14.89 8.05
CA THR A 173 -23.35 -15.70 8.69
C THR A 173 -22.03 -15.65 7.92
N ALA A 174 -21.87 -14.71 6.99
CA ALA A 174 -20.66 -14.59 6.19
C ALA A 174 -20.08 -13.18 6.17
N MET A 175 -18.78 -13.12 5.91
CA MET A 175 -17.99 -11.90 5.74
C MET A 175 -16.99 -12.11 4.61
N ALA A 176 -16.94 -11.19 3.67
CA ALA A 176 -15.94 -11.19 2.61
C ALA A 176 -14.71 -10.38 3.06
N ILE A 177 -13.52 -10.84 2.69
CA ILE A 177 -12.31 -10.00 2.63
C ILE A 177 -11.94 -9.82 1.16
N LEU A 178 -11.66 -8.58 0.79
CA LEU A 178 -11.14 -8.20 -0.51
C LEU A 178 -9.73 -7.63 -0.33
N PHE A 179 -8.83 -7.97 -1.24
CA PHE A 179 -7.46 -7.47 -1.23
C PHE A 179 -6.81 -7.56 -2.61
N ASN A 180 -5.72 -6.81 -2.81
CA ASN A 180 -4.97 -6.79 -4.05
C ASN A 180 -3.57 -7.40 -3.87
N SER A 181 -3.03 -7.97 -4.94
CA SER A 181 -1.64 -8.42 -4.99
C SER A 181 -1.08 -8.41 -6.42
N GLY A 182 0.21 -8.68 -6.56
CA GLY A 182 0.89 -8.91 -7.85
C GLY A 182 0.81 -10.35 -8.37
N THR A 183 -0.02 -11.23 -7.79
CA THR A 183 -0.06 -12.66 -8.14
C THR A 183 -1.48 -13.18 -8.36
N SER A 184 -1.66 -14.12 -9.29
CA SER A 184 -2.95 -14.76 -9.57
C SER A 184 -3.13 -16.09 -8.84
N LYS A 185 -2.26 -16.42 -7.89
CA LYS A 185 -2.36 -17.64 -7.08
C LYS A 185 -3.67 -17.68 -6.30
N THR A 186 -4.05 -18.88 -5.86
CA THR A 186 -5.29 -19.08 -5.09
C THR A 186 -5.26 -18.23 -3.82
N PRO A 187 -6.15 -17.22 -3.69
CA PRO A 187 -6.22 -16.42 -2.48
C PRO A 187 -6.92 -17.21 -1.38
N MET A 188 -6.54 -16.95 -0.14
CA MET A 188 -7.09 -17.67 1.01
C MET A 188 -7.18 -16.82 2.27
N VAL A 189 -7.97 -17.31 3.21
CA VAL A 189 -8.09 -16.80 4.57
C VAL A 189 -7.97 -17.94 5.56
N LYS A 190 -7.26 -17.69 6.66
CA LYS A 190 -7.34 -18.49 7.90
C LYS A 190 -8.05 -17.65 8.95
N TYR A 191 -9.02 -18.22 9.65
CA TYR A 191 -9.85 -17.47 10.61
C TYR A 191 -10.32 -18.32 11.80
N GLY A 192 -10.73 -17.68 12.89
CA GLY A 192 -11.24 -18.34 14.08
C GLY A 192 -11.52 -17.38 15.24
N GLU A 193 -12.13 -17.89 16.31
CA GLU A 193 -12.46 -17.10 17.52
C GLU A 193 -11.23 -16.87 18.43
N ASN A 194 -10.08 -17.48 18.13
CA ASN A 194 -8.84 -17.37 18.91
C ASN A 194 -7.68 -16.89 18.01
N PRO A 195 -6.98 -15.80 18.35
CA PRO A 195 -5.89 -15.26 17.52
C PRO A 195 -4.68 -16.19 17.40
N GLN A 196 -4.49 -17.13 18.33
CA GLN A 196 -3.40 -18.11 18.30
C GLN A 196 -3.81 -19.42 17.62
N ASP A 197 -5.07 -19.58 17.22
CA ASP A 197 -5.63 -20.83 16.68
C ASP A 197 -6.72 -20.54 15.64
N LEU A 198 -6.28 -20.18 14.44
CA LEU A 198 -7.12 -19.91 13.27
C LEU A 198 -7.54 -21.23 12.61
N LYS A 199 -8.52 -21.91 13.20
CA LYS A 199 -8.93 -23.28 12.84
C LYS A 199 -9.61 -23.42 11.48
N PHE A 200 -10.27 -22.37 11.01
CA PHE A 200 -11.03 -22.39 9.78
C PHE A 200 -10.18 -21.83 8.64
N HIS A 201 -10.41 -22.32 7.43
CA HIS A 201 -9.80 -21.79 6.23
C HIS A 201 -10.82 -21.72 5.10
N ALA A 202 -10.63 -20.77 4.19
CA ALA A 202 -11.41 -20.64 2.96
C ALA A 202 -10.49 -20.19 1.82
N GLU A 203 -10.77 -20.68 0.63
CA GLU A 203 -10.17 -20.20 -0.61
C GLU A 203 -11.15 -19.25 -1.32
N GLY A 204 -10.61 -18.41 -2.20
CA GLY A 204 -11.38 -17.38 -2.89
C GLY A 204 -11.21 -17.38 -4.39
N THR A 205 -11.71 -16.31 -4.99
CA THR A 205 -11.62 -16.05 -6.42
C THR A 205 -10.73 -14.84 -6.70
N THR A 206 -10.23 -14.78 -7.92
CA THR A 206 -9.34 -13.72 -8.39
C THR A 206 -9.89 -13.13 -9.68
N THR A 207 -9.92 -11.80 -9.78
CA THR A 207 -10.27 -11.06 -10.99
C THR A 207 -9.21 -9.99 -11.29
N THR A 208 -9.22 -9.45 -12.50
CA THR A 208 -8.40 -8.32 -12.93
C THR A 208 -9.10 -7.62 -14.10
N TYR A 209 -8.59 -6.46 -14.52
CA TYR A 209 -9.03 -5.76 -15.72
C TYR A 209 -7.83 -5.08 -16.40
N GLY A 210 -7.91 -4.97 -17.73
CA GLY A 210 -6.97 -4.27 -18.57
C GLY A 210 -7.47 -2.90 -19.02
N ALA A 211 -6.61 -2.17 -19.73
CA ALA A 211 -6.96 -0.88 -20.33
C ALA A 211 -8.17 -1.01 -21.28
N ASP A 212 -8.21 -2.08 -22.06
CA ASP A 212 -9.25 -2.33 -23.06
C ASP A 212 -10.63 -2.66 -22.45
N ASP A 213 -10.70 -2.97 -21.16
CA ASP A 213 -11.96 -3.16 -20.44
C ASP A 213 -12.62 -1.82 -20.04
N LEU A 214 -11.90 -0.70 -20.19
CA LEU A 214 -12.38 0.64 -19.83
C LEU A 214 -12.94 1.37 -21.05
N CYS A 215 -14.01 2.13 -20.83
CA CYS A 215 -14.83 2.65 -21.93
C CYS A 215 -14.14 3.74 -22.77
N HIS A 216 -13.42 4.66 -22.14
CA HIS A 216 -12.96 5.89 -22.78
C HIS A 216 -11.62 6.39 -22.24
N GLU A 217 -10.96 7.20 -23.06
CA GLU A 217 -9.76 7.96 -22.66
C GLU A 217 -10.09 8.96 -21.54
N PRO A 218 -9.16 9.23 -20.61
CA PRO A 218 -7.81 8.65 -20.54
C PRO A 218 -7.76 7.32 -19.76
N ALA A 219 -8.91 6.77 -19.33
CA ALA A 219 -8.91 5.58 -18.47
C ALA A 219 -8.42 4.33 -19.20
N ASN A 220 -8.66 4.23 -20.51
CA ASN A 220 -8.35 3.07 -21.34
C ASN A 220 -7.03 3.19 -22.13
N VAL A 221 -6.15 4.14 -21.77
CA VAL A 221 -4.83 4.30 -22.40
C VAL A 221 -3.72 4.14 -21.37
N LEU A 222 -2.66 3.44 -21.75
CA LEU A 222 -1.50 3.23 -20.88
C LEU A 222 -0.81 4.56 -20.56
N GLY A 223 -0.42 4.75 -19.31
CA GLY A 223 0.39 5.91 -18.91
C GLY A 223 0.44 6.06 -17.39
N GLN A 224 1.45 6.76 -16.90
CA GLN A 224 1.69 6.93 -15.46
C GLN A 224 0.55 7.67 -14.74
N ARG A 225 -0.21 8.50 -15.47
CA ARG A 225 -1.38 9.26 -14.96
C ARG A 225 -2.67 8.92 -15.71
N ALA A 226 -2.75 7.72 -16.26
CA ALA A 226 -3.88 7.23 -17.06
C ALA A 226 -4.27 5.82 -16.58
N PHE A 227 -4.44 4.85 -17.48
CA PHE A 227 -4.61 3.45 -17.10
C PHE A 227 -3.41 2.95 -16.30
N ARG A 228 -3.70 2.25 -15.22
CA ARG A 228 -2.72 1.52 -14.44
C ARG A 228 -3.24 0.12 -14.15
N ASP A 229 -2.39 -0.87 -14.37
CA ASP A 229 -2.68 -2.26 -14.03
C ASP A 229 -2.96 -2.41 -12.51
N PRO A 230 -4.16 -2.91 -12.12
CA PRO A 230 -4.55 -3.06 -10.72
C PRO A 230 -3.88 -4.26 -10.03
N GLY A 231 -3.11 -5.06 -10.77
CA GLY A 231 -2.68 -6.40 -10.37
C GLY A 231 -3.86 -7.36 -10.37
N PHE A 232 -3.96 -8.14 -9.30
CA PHE A 232 -5.04 -9.10 -9.11
C PHE A 232 -5.86 -8.71 -7.88
N MET A 233 -7.18 -8.69 -8.05
CA MET A 233 -8.16 -8.43 -7.00
C MET A 233 -8.75 -9.75 -6.54
N HIS A 234 -8.68 -10.00 -5.24
CA HIS A 234 -9.05 -11.26 -4.63
C HIS A 234 -10.27 -11.07 -3.74
N THR A 235 -11.16 -12.07 -3.73
CA THR A 235 -12.31 -12.12 -2.83
C THR A 235 -12.37 -13.49 -2.18
N VAL A 236 -12.32 -13.54 -0.85
CA VAL A 236 -12.46 -14.76 -0.04
C VAL A 236 -13.62 -14.56 0.93
N ILE A 237 -14.52 -15.55 1.01
CA ILE A 237 -15.70 -15.49 1.88
C ILE A 237 -15.49 -16.41 3.09
N MET A 238 -15.56 -15.84 4.29
CA MET A 238 -15.62 -16.58 5.55
C MET A 238 -17.09 -16.87 5.86
N THR A 239 -17.45 -18.12 6.12
CA THR A 239 -18.84 -18.58 6.33
C THR A 239 -19.06 -19.14 7.72
N ASP A 240 -20.30 -19.51 8.03
CA ASP A 240 -20.68 -20.17 9.28
C ASP A 240 -20.29 -19.36 10.54
N LEU A 241 -20.26 -18.03 10.39
CA LEU A 241 -19.92 -17.12 11.47
C LEU A 241 -21.10 -17.02 12.44
N LYS A 242 -20.80 -17.18 13.73
CA LYS A 242 -21.75 -16.88 14.80
C LYS A 242 -22.05 -15.38 14.77
N PRO A 243 -23.29 -14.96 15.00
CA PRO A 243 -23.63 -13.54 15.02
C PRO A 243 -22.96 -12.82 16.20
N ASP A 244 -22.70 -11.52 16.05
CA ASP A 244 -22.17 -10.62 17.09
C ASP A 244 -20.88 -11.15 17.79
N THR A 245 -20.02 -11.84 17.04
CA THR A 245 -18.84 -12.54 17.56
C THR A 245 -17.56 -11.97 16.93
N TYR A 246 -16.52 -11.79 17.74
CA TYR A 246 -15.21 -11.41 17.20
C TYR A 246 -14.50 -12.62 16.59
N TYR A 247 -14.08 -12.47 15.33
CA TYR A 247 -13.23 -13.40 14.62
C TYR A 247 -11.88 -12.75 14.34
N TYR A 248 -10.82 -13.54 14.51
CA TYR A 248 -9.48 -13.22 14.11
C TYR A 248 -9.19 -13.87 12.77
N TYR A 249 -8.38 -13.23 11.93
CA TYR A 249 -8.10 -13.72 10.59
C TYR A 249 -6.77 -13.24 10.02
N GLN A 250 -6.26 -14.00 9.04
CA GLN A 250 -5.16 -13.62 8.15
C GLN A 250 -5.57 -13.94 6.72
N TYR A 251 -5.21 -13.08 5.77
CA TYR A 251 -5.52 -13.23 4.34
C TYR A 251 -4.27 -13.14 3.48
N GLY A 252 -4.29 -13.73 2.28
CA GLY A 252 -3.18 -13.65 1.33
C GLY A 252 -3.05 -14.92 0.50
N HIS A 253 -1.81 -15.34 0.25
CA HIS A 253 -1.50 -16.54 -0.53
C HIS A 253 -0.50 -17.40 0.23
N GLU A 254 -0.81 -18.68 0.42
CA GLU A 254 0.05 -19.59 1.18
C GLU A 254 1.44 -19.78 0.54
N GLU A 255 1.52 -19.67 -0.79
CA GLU A 255 2.79 -19.75 -1.54
C GLU A 255 3.65 -18.47 -1.47
N HIS A 256 3.10 -17.37 -0.95
CA HIS A 256 3.79 -16.08 -0.91
C HIS A 256 3.79 -15.50 0.51
N ALA A 257 2.79 -14.69 0.84
CA ALA A 257 2.69 -14.01 2.11
C ALA A 257 1.25 -13.97 2.59
N LEU A 258 1.09 -14.07 3.90
CA LEU A 258 -0.15 -13.81 4.61
C LEU A 258 -0.03 -12.47 5.35
N SER A 259 -1.14 -11.77 5.49
CA SER A 259 -1.26 -10.58 6.33
C SER A 259 -0.90 -10.88 7.78
N ARG A 260 -0.68 -9.83 8.58
CA ARG A 260 -0.74 -9.96 10.04
C ARG A 260 -2.12 -10.44 10.49
N VAL A 261 -2.21 -11.02 11.69
CA VAL A 261 -3.50 -11.37 12.29
C VAL A 261 -4.26 -10.09 12.58
N ARG A 262 -5.50 -10.03 12.11
CA ARG A 262 -6.45 -8.93 12.34
C ARG A 262 -7.71 -9.48 12.99
N ARG A 263 -8.69 -8.62 13.28
CA ARG A 263 -9.98 -9.04 13.83
C ARG A 263 -11.12 -8.22 13.28
N PHE A 264 -12.31 -8.80 13.24
CA PHE A 264 -13.56 -8.10 12.96
C PHE A 264 -14.70 -8.67 13.80
N LYS A 265 -15.80 -7.94 13.89
CA LYS A 265 -17.04 -8.43 14.49
C LYS A 265 -17.99 -8.90 13.40
N SER A 266 -18.49 -10.12 13.51
CA SER A 266 -19.51 -10.64 12.60
C SER A 266 -20.83 -9.90 12.77
N ARG A 267 -21.71 -10.00 11.76
CA ARG A 267 -22.98 -9.30 11.72
C ARG A 267 -23.82 -9.58 12.99
N PRO A 268 -24.46 -8.57 13.58
CA PRO A 268 -25.38 -8.81 14.69
C PRO A 268 -26.61 -9.60 14.22
N PRO A 269 -27.31 -10.32 15.11
CA PRO A 269 -28.52 -11.04 14.75
C PRO A 269 -29.63 -10.07 14.30
N LYS A 270 -30.55 -10.50 13.44
CA LYS A 270 -31.72 -9.69 12.98
C LYS A 270 -32.54 -9.05 14.10
N SER A 271 -32.52 -9.64 15.29
CA SER A 271 -33.25 -9.14 16.47
C SER A 271 -32.58 -7.92 17.12
N SER A 272 -31.36 -7.55 16.71
CA SER A 272 -30.65 -6.39 17.25
C SER A 272 -31.37 -5.10 16.90
N LYS A 273 -31.57 -4.26 17.92
CA LYS A 273 -32.32 -3.00 17.81
C LYS A 273 -31.45 -1.77 17.52
N TYR A 274 -30.14 -1.90 17.74
CA TYR A 274 -29.19 -0.80 17.66
C TYR A 274 -27.96 -1.26 16.87
N ALA A 275 -27.37 -0.32 16.13
CA ALA A 275 -26.10 -0.49 15.45
C ALA A 275 -25.32 0.82 15.55
N ASN A 276 -24.04 0.73 15.86
CA ASN A 276 -23.11 1.87 15.82
C ASN A 276 -22.31 1.75 14.53
N PHE A 277 -22.61 2.63 13.57
CA PHE A 277 -22.02 2.59 12.24
C PHE A 277 -21.50 3.98 11.88
N ILE A 278 -20.55 3.99 10.94
CA ILE A 278 -19.96 5.21 10.39
C ILE A 278 -20.56 5.42 9.00
N ALA A 279 -20.86 6.67 8.64
CA ALA A 279 -21.29 7.01 7.30
C ALA A 279 -20.65 8.31 6.82
N TYR A 280 -20.08 8.30 5.61
CA TYR A 280 -19.55 9.48 4.94
C TYR A 280 -19.56 9.32 3.41
N ALA A 281 -19.30 10.41 2.71
CA ALA A 281 -19.05 10.45 1.27
C ALA A 281 -17.93 11.45 0.99
N ASP A 282 -17.52 11.54 -0.28
CA ASP A 282 -16.64 12.59 -0.78
C ASP A 282 -15.25 12.60 -0.14
N MET A 283 -14.74 11.43 0.27
CA MET A 283 -13.48 11.35 1.01
C MET A 283 -12.27 11.66 0.12
N GLY A 284 -12.20 11.08 -1.08
CA GLY A 284 -11.04 11.17 -1.97
C GLY A 284 -9.78 10.46 -1.42
N ALA A 285 -8.65 10.66 -2.10
CA ALA A 285 -7.38 10.00 -1.78
C ALA A 285 -6.23 10.96 -1.38
N TYR A 286 -6.49 12.27 -1.25
CA TYR A 286 -5.45 13.26 -1.00
C TYR A 286 -5.20 13.42 0.50
N VAL A 287 -4.00 13.02 0.95
CA VAL A 287 -3.64 12.89 2.37
C VAL A 287 -3.78 14.21 3.13
N GLU A 288 -3.26 15.34 2.64
CA GLU A 288 -3.23 16.59 3.41
C GLU A 288 -3.96 17.78 2.77
N PRO A 289 -4.76 18.55 3.52
CA PRO A 289 -5.32 18.31 4.87
C PRO A 289 -6.65 17.52 4.83
N GLY A 290 -6.98 16.89 3.70
CA GLY A 290 -8.30 16.33 3.40
C GLY A 290 -8.51 14.91 3.90
N SER A 291 -8.25 13.94 3.04
CA SER A 291 -8.67 12.54 3.21
C SER A 291 -8.02 11.89 4.45
N ALA A 292 -6.81 12.29 4.85
CA ALA A 292 -6.18 11.71 6.04
C ALA A 292 -6.86 12.10 7.35
N SER A 293 -7.44 13.30 7.44
CA SER A 293 -8.18 13.70 8.64
C SER A 293 -9.42 12.83 8.85
N THR A 294 -10.15 12.54 7.76
CA THR A 294 -11.28 11.61 7.79
C THR A 294 -10.82 10.20 8.14
N ALA A 295 -9.77 9.69 7.48
CA ALA A 295 -9.22 8.37 7.75
C ALA A 295 -8.80 8.19 9.22
N GLY A 296 -8.12 9.18 9.79
CA GLY A 296 -7.68 9.18 11.19
C GLY A 296 -8.84 9.13 12.17
N ARG A 297 -9.89 9.95 11.96
CA ARG A 297 -11.09 9.93 12.81
C ARG A 297 -11.85 8.61 12.74
N VAL A 298 -12.01 8.08 11.53
CA VAL A 298 -12.66 6.77 11.32
C VAL A 298 -11.86 5.66 12.00
N TYR A 299 -10.53 5.70 11.91
CA TYR A 299 -9.67 4.75 12.63
C TYR A 299 -9.88 4.81 14.14
N GLU A 300 -9.90 6.01 14.73
CA GLU A 300 -10.18 6.20 16.17
C GLU A 300 -11.55 5.65 16.58
N ASP A 301 -12.59 5.91 15.77
CA ASP A 301 -13.95 5.45 16.04
C ASP A 301 -14.10 3.92 15.95
N VAL A 302 -13.44 3.29 14.97
CA VAL A 302 -13.43 1.83 14.77
C VAL A 302 -12.62 1.12 15.86
N MET A 303 -11.45 1.66 16.21
CA MET A 303 -10.53 0.98 17.12
C MET A 303 -10.84 1.23 18.59
N GLY A 304 -11.34 2.42 18.93
CA GLY A 304 -11.59 2.84 20.32
C GLY A 304 -12.99 3.40 20.59
N GLY A 305 -13.72 3.86 19.56
CA GLY A 305 -15.03 4.52 19.71
C GLY A 305 -16.24 3.59 19.77
N GLY A 306 -16.08 2.29 19.52
CA GLY A 306 -17.18 1.31 19.55
C GLY A 306 -18.10 1.34 18.33
N TYR A 307 -17.61 1.87 17.20
CA TYR A 307 -18.26 1.79 15.90
C TYR A 307 -17.74 0.57 15.14
N ASP A 308 -18.29 -0.61 15.42
CA ASP A 308 -17.82 -1.89 14.87
C ASP A 308 -18.90 -2.66 14.09
N SER A 309 -20.06 -2.04 13.82
CA SER A 309 -21.15 -2.69 13.09
C SER A 309 -20.88 -2.74 11.58
N PHE A 310 -20.73 -1.58 10.94
CA PHE A 310 -20.35 -1.42 9.53
C PHE A 310 -20.00 0.04 9.25
N LEU A 311 -19.41 0.30 8.09
CA LEU A 311 -19.14 1.63 7.55
C LEU A 311 -19.82 1.75 6.17
N LEU A 312 -20.48 2.88 5.94
CA LEU A 312 -21.13 3.21 4.68
C LEU A 312 -20.43 4.38 3.99
N HIS A 313 -19.74 4.11 2.89
CA HIS A 313 -19.19 5.14 1.99
C HIS A 313 -20.16 5.35 0.82
N PHE A 314 -20.97 6.41 0.87
CA PHE A 314 -22.14 6.55 -0.01
C PHE A 314 -21.94 7.41 -1.25
N GLY A 315 -20.74 7.37 -1.85
CA GLY A 315 -20.45 8.03 -3.12
C GLY A 315 -19.14 8.81 -3.10
N ASP A 316 -18.66 9.15 -4.29
CA ASP A 316 -17.45 9.96 -4.51
C ASP A 316 -16.23 9.46 -3.71
N ILE A 317 -15.87 8.22 -4.05
CA ILE A 317 -14.94 7.38 -3.27
C ILE A 317 -13.51 7.94 -3.27
N SER A 318 -12.79 7.75 -4.37
CA SER A 318 -11.36 8.11 -4.49
C SER A 318 -11.13 9.38 -5.29
N TYR A 319 -12.13 9.82 -6.06
CA TYR A 319 -11.98 10.84 -7.11
C TYR A 319 -10.90 10.50 -8.16
N ALA A 320 -10.60 9.21 -8.37
CA ALA A 320 -9.58 8.77 -9.34
C ALA A 320 -9.80 9.35 -10.74
N ARG A 321 -11.07 9.47 -11.19
CA ARG A 321 -11.46 10.13 -12.45
C ARG A 321 -10.52 9.77 -13.61
N SER A 322 -10.37 8.48 -13.87
CA SER A 322 -9.53 7.88 -14.92
C SER A 322 -8.02 7.79 -14.63
N VAL A 323 -7.54 8.32 -13.50
CA VAL A 323 -6.15 8.23 -13.08
C VAL A 323 -5.99 7.01 -12.16
N GLY A 324 -5.56 5.88 -12.73
CA GLY A 324 -5.64 4.57 -12.07
C GLY A 324 -4.88 4.47 -10.75
N TYR A 325 -3.71 5.10 -10.62
CA TYR A 325 -2.90 5.02 -9.40
C TYR A 325 -3.59 5.59 -8.16
N ILE A 326 -4.57 6.48 -8.32
CA ILE A 326 -5.31 7.09 -7.20
C ILE A 326 -6.10 6.03 -6.41
N TRP A 327 -6.50 4.92 -7.05
CA TRP A 327 -7.13 3.80 -6.35
C TRP A 327 -6.18 3.14 -5.35
N ASP A 328 -4.92 2.92 -5.71
CA ASP A 328 -3.92 2.37 -4.78
C ASP A 328 -3.71 3.30 -3.58
N GLN A 329 -3.67 4.62 -3.81
CA GLN A 329 -3.56 5.62 -2.73
C GLN A 329 -4.77 5.57 -1.78
N PHE A 330 -5.98 5.54 -2.36
CA PHE A 330 -7.22 5.48 -1.58
C PHE A 330 -7.27 4.21 -0.73
N PHE A 331 -6.95 3.06 -1.32
CA PHE A 331 -7.02 1.81 -0.58
C PHE A 331 -5.94 1.70 0.49
N HIS A 332 -4.72 2.19 0.25
CA HIS A 332 -3.71 2.34 1.30
C HIS A 332 -4.25 3.17 2.48
N LEU A 333 -4.95 4.27 2.18
CA LEU A 333 -5.46 5.18 3.20
C LEU A 333 -6.56 4.55 4.08
N ILE A 334 -7.42 3.69 3.52
CA ILE A 334 -8.51 3.06 4.28
C ILE A 334 -8.13 1.73 4.94
N GLU A 335 -7.11 1.04 4.40
CA GLU A 335 -6.67 -0.29 4.87
C GLU A 335 -6.49 -0.40 6.40
N PRO A 336 -5.96 0.63 7.11
CA PRO A 336 -5.78 0.56 8.57
C PRO A 336 -7.06 0.32 9.37
N TYR A 337 -8.23 0.71 8.87
CA TYR A 337 -9.52 0.52 9.55
C TYR A 337 -10.48 -0.40 8.78
N ALA A 338 -10.42 -0.43 7.45
CA ALA A 338 -11.28 -1.27 6.61
C ALA A 338 -11.02 -2.78 6.80
N ASN A 339 -9.88 -3.14 7.40
CA ASN A 339 -9.59 -4.49 7.84
C ASN A 339 -10.24 -4.88 9.19
N PHE A 340 -10.88 -3.95 9.89
CA PHE A 340 -11.45 -4.19 11.22
C PHE A 340 -12.98 -4.01 11.26
N ILE A 341 -13.54 -3.35 10.25
CA ILE A 341 -14.98 -3.13 10.07
C ILE A 341 -15.37 -3.43 8.62
N ALA A 342 -16.59 -3.94 8.41
CA ALA A 342 -17.12 -4.07 7.07
C ALA A 342 -17.31 -2.68 6.43
N TYR A 343 -16.66 -2.48 5.29
CA TYR A 343 -16.66 -1.26 4.49
C TYR A 343 -17.54 -1.45 3.27
N ALA A 344 -18.74 -0.86 3.30
CA ALA A 344 -19.68 -0.91 2.18
C ALA A 344 -19.62 0.39 1.37
N ASP A 345 -19.42 0.28 0.06
CA ASP A 345 -19.52 1.38 -0.88
C ASP A 345 -20.85 1.32 -1.65
N MET A 346 -21.63 2.42 -1.65
CA MET A 346 -22.82 2.49 -2.52
C MET A 346 -22.39 2.97 -3.91
N GLY A 347 -21.97 2.03 -4.76
CA GLY A 347 -21.56 2.31 -6.13
C GLY A 347 -21.06 1.08 -6.90
N ALA A 348 -20.55 0.07 -6.19
CA ALA A 348 -20.25 -1.23 -6.76
C ALA A 348 -21.47 -2.17 -6.63
N PRO A 349 -21.89 -2.86 -7.70
CA PRO A 349 -22.86 -3.94 -7.56
C PRO A 349 -22.19 -5.08 -6.78
N TRP A 350 -22.69 -5.35 -5.58
CA TRP A 350 -22.40 -6.57 -4.82
C TRP A 350 -23.47 -7.60 -5.14
#